data_AF-A0A522J0P4-F1
#
_entry.id   AF-A0A522J0P4-F1
#
_cell.length_a   1.000
_cell.length_b   1.000
_cell.length_c   1.000
_cell.angle_alpha   90.00
_cell.angle_beta   90.00
_cell.angle_gamma   90.00
#
_symmetry.space_group_name_H-M   'P 1'
#
loop_
_entity.id
_entity.type
_entity.pdbx_description
1 polymer ?
#
loop_
_entity_poly.entity_id
_entity_poly.type
_entity_poly.pdbx_seq_one_letter_code
_entity_poly.pdbx_strand_id
1 'polypeptide(L)'
;MKSAKPRNAKRESTSSKSKTDWARLKNGPVSTACRDHPEADIRHIVRGVVRRGLQARPPKAAVSLRVDEDVIQWFKAQGPGYQTRINSVLRAFRDASV
;
A
#
# COMPACT_ATOMS: atom_id res chain seq x y z
N MET A 1 -18.48 -18.63 26.77
CA MET A 1 -19.27 -18.12 25.63
C MET A 1 -18.31 -17.53 24.60
N LYS A 2 -18.05 -18.22 23.48
CA LYS A 2 -17.12 -17.76 22.44
C LYS A 2 -17.93 -17.18 21.28
N SER A 3 -17.78 -15.88 21.03
CA SER A 3 -18.46 -15.20 19.92
C SER A 3 -17.87 -15.67 18.59
N ALA A 4 -18.69 -16.32 17.75
CA ALA A 4 -18.31 -16.79 16.44
C ALA A 4 -18.24 -15.60 15.47
N LYS A 5 -17.04 -15.35 14.92
CA LYS A 5 -16.82 -14.32 13.89
C LYS A 5 -17.59 -14.73 12.62
N PRO A 6 -18.49 -13.90 12.07
CA PRO A 6 -19.16 -14.26 10.83
C PRO A 6 -18.11 -14.33 9.72
N ARG A 7 -17.99 -15.52 9.11
CA ARG A 7 -17.21 -15.75 7.90
C ARG A 7 -17.94 -15.10 6.75
N ASN A 8 -17.21 -14.27 6.00
CA ASN A 8 -17.54 -13.80 4.66
C ASN A 8 -18.59 -12.68 4.56
N ALA A 9 -18.19 -11.44 4.87
CA ALA A 9 -18.86 -10.27 4.33
C ALA A 9 -18.35 -10.07 2.89
N LYS A 10 -19.13 -10.54 1.90
CA LYS A 10 -18.91 -10.22 0.50
C LYS A 10 -18.97 -8.69 0.37
N ARG A 11 -17.88 -8.04 -0.03
CA ARG A 11 -17.89 -6.60 -0.29
C ARG A 11 -18.72 -6.38 -1.55
N GLU A 12 -19.95 -5.88 -1.42
CA GLU A 12 -20.73 -5.41 -2.55
C GLU A 12 -19.87 -4.40 -3.32
N SER A 13 -19.63 -4.66 -4.61
CA SER A 13 -18.88 -3.74 -5.45
C SER A 13 -19.62 -2.40 -5.47
N THR A 14 -18.95 -1.31 -5.11
CA THR A 14 -19.49 0.03 -5.35
C THR A 14 -19.86 0.13 -6.83
N SER A 15 -21.14 0.37 -7.13
CA SER A 15 -21.64 0.50 -8.50
C SER A 15 -20.72 1.40 -9.33
N SER A 16 -20.38 0.99 -10.56
CA SER A 16 -19.55 1.80 -11.45
C SER A 16 -20.23 3.11 -11.87
N LYS A 17 -21.53 3.23 -11.63
CA LYS A 17 -22.30 4.45 -11.84
C LYS A 17 -22.08 5.38 -10.64
N SER A 18 -21.20 6.36 -10.80
CA SER A 18 -21.06 7.46 -9.84
C SER A 18 -22.42 8.17 -9.71
N LYS A 19 -22.95 8.28 -8.48
CA LYS A 19 -24.17 9.06 -8.18
C LYS A 19 -23.93 10.58 -8.17
N THR A 20 -22.73 11.01 -8.56
CA THR A 20 -22.33 12.42 -8.56
C THR A 20 -22.88 13.10 -9.82
N ASP A 21 -23.61 14.19 -9.62
CA ASP A 21 -24.07 15.06 -10.71
C ASP A 21 -22.90 15.94 -11.19
N TRP A 22 -22.22 15.46 -12.22
CA TRP A 22 -21.06 16.13 -12.81
C TRP A 22 -21.43 17.44 -13.54
N ALA A 23 -22.66 17.55 -14.06
CA ALA A 23 -23.11 18.76 -14.75
C ALA A 23 -23.29 19.91 -13.75
N ARG A 24 -23.85 19.61 -12.57
CA ARG A 24 -23.98 20.57 -11.46
C ARG A 24 -22.62 21.06 -10.95
N LEU A 25 -21.64 20.16 -10.79
CA LEU A 25 -20.31 20.54 -10.28
C LEU A 25 -19.51 21.41 -11.25
N LYS A 26 -19.66 21.21 -12.56
CA LYS A 26 -18.99 22.04 -13.58
C LYS A 26 -19.55 23.45 -13.67
N ASN A 27 -20.85 23.61 -13.42
CA ASN A 27 -21.56 24.89 -13.55
C ASN A 27 -21.72 25.64 -12.21
N GLY A 28 -21.35 25.01 -11.09
CA GLY A 28 -21.44 25.60 -9.76
C GLY A 28 -20.34 26.64 -9.48
N PRO A 29 -20.53 27.50 -8.46
CA PRO A 29 -19.49 28.44 -8.06
C PRO A 29 -18.24 27.66 -7.62
N VAL A 30 -17.11 27.96 -8.24
CA VAL A 30 -15.80 27.47 -7.81
C VAL A 30 -15.55 28.05 -6.41
N SER A 31 -15.23 27.20 -5.44
CA SER A 31 -14.87 27.66 -4.11
C SER A 31 -13.56 28.44 -4.21
N THR A 32 -13.65 29.77 -4.12
CA THR A 32 -12.47 30.65 -4.09
C THR A 32 -11.55 30.21 -2.95
N ALA A 33 -10.23 30.23 -3.20
CA ALA A 33 -9.20 29.92 -2.21
C ALA A 33 -9.48 30.66 -0.89
N CYS A 34 -9.86 29.90 0.13
CA CYS A 34 -10.01 30.41 1.49
C CYS A 34 -8.63 30.41 2.16
N ARG A 35 -8.44 31.24 3.18
CA ARG A 35 -7.19 31.29 3.96
C ARG A 35 -6.77 29.91 4.50
N ASP A 36 -7.72 29.01 4.76
CA ASP A 36 -7.49 27.63 5.23
C ASP A 36 -7.22 26.62 4.09
N HIS A 37 -7.47 26.99 2.83
CA HIS A 37 -7.19 26.15 1.66
C HIS A 37 -6.72 27.01 0.48
N PRO A 38 -5.45 27.46 0.49
CA PRO A 38 -4.89 28.19 -0.64
C PRO A 38 -4.89 27.29 -1.88
N GLU A 39 -5.08 27.88 -3.06
CA GLU A 39 -4.95 27.18 -4.33
C GLU A 39 -3.59 26.48 -4.38
N ALA A 40 -3.58 25.20 -4.74
CA ALA A 40 -2.38 24.38 -4.69
C ALA A 40 -1.33 24.93 -5.67
N ASP A 41 -0.43 25.78 -5.17
CA ASP A 41 0.66 26.35 -5.96
C ASP A 41 1.56 25.21 -6.46
N ILE A 42 1.72 25.14 -7.78
CA ILE A 42 2.45 24.11 -8.52
C ILE A 42 3.86 23.90 -7.94
N ARG A 43 4.47 24.94 -7.36
CA ARG A 43 5.77 24.88 -6.68
C ARG A 43 5.79 23.95 -5.46
N HIS A 44 4.68 23.85 -4.72
CA HIS A 44 4.56 22.94 -3.58
C HIS A 44 4.44 21.48 -4.02
N ILE A 45 3.82 21.22 -5.17
CA ILE A 45 3.70 19.89 -5.77
C ILE A 45 5.08 19.39 -6.22
N VAL A 46 5.84 20.24 -6.91
CA VAL A 46 7.18 19.89 -7.41
C VAL A 46 8.14 19.57 -6.26
N ARG A 47 8.03 20.28 -5.11
CA ARG A 47 8.86 20.02 -3.92
C ARG A 47 8.49 18.72 -3.19
N GLY A 48 7.24 18.25 -3.31
CA GLY A 48 6.81 16.95 -2.80
C GLY A 48 7.18 15.76 -3.70
N VAL A 49 7.34 15.99 -5.01
CA VAL A 49 7.66 14.95 -6.00
C VAL A 49 9.16 14.63 -6.07
N VAL A 50 10.03 15.61 -5.78
CA VAL A 50 11.47 15.36 -5.68
C VAL A 50 11.77 14.75 -4.30
N ARG A 51 11.61 13.43 -4.19
CA ARG A 51 12.18 12.62 -3.09
C ARG A 51 13.72 12.64 -3.16
N ARG A 52 14.32 13.80 -2.90
CA ARG A 52 15.77 14.01 -2.77
C ARG A 52 16.21 13.27 -1.50
N GLY A 53 16.53 11.99 -1.63
CA GLY A 53 17.00 11.16 -0.51
C GLY A 53 16.44 9.74 -0.41
N LEU A 54 15.43 9.36 -1.21
CA LEU A 54 15.10 7.94 -1.34
C LEU A 54 16.13 7.30 -2.26
N GLN A 55 17.13 6.63 -1.69
CA GLN A 55 17.93 5.69 -2.47
C GLN A 55 16.98 4.62 -3.01
N ALA A 56 16.82 4.61 -4.34
CA ALA A 56 16.02 3.60 -5.01
C ALA A 56 16.69 2.24 -4.78
N ARG A 57 16.13 1.45 -3.86
CA ARG A 57 16.56 0.07 -3.69
C ARG A 57 16.30 -0.67 -5.01
N PRO A 58 17.24 -1.52 -5.46
CA PRO A 58 17.02 -2.32 -6.65
C PRO A 58 15.75 -3.16 -6.48
N PRO A 59 14.97 -3.36 -7.57
CA PRO A 59 13.74 -4.13 -7.52
C PRO A 59 14.02 -5.57 -7.07
N LYS A 60 13.05 -6.18 -6.39
CA LYS A 60 13.13 -7.58 -5.98
C LYS A 60 12.92 -8.46 -7.21
N ALA A 61 13.79 -9.43 -7.43
CA ALA A 61 13.56 -10.48 -8.42
C ALA A 61 12.51 -11.48 -7.90
N ALA A 62 11.54 -11.81 -8.73
CA ALA A 62 10.60 -12.89 -8.45
C ALA A 62 11.28 -14.23 -8.81
N VAL A 63 11.52 -15.05 -7.80
CA VAL A 63 12.16 -16.36 -7.96
C VAL A 63 11.23 -17.43 -7.40
N SER A 64 11.11 -18.56 -8.11
CA SER A 64 10.43 -19.75 -7.60
C SER A 64 11.45 -20.60 -6.84
N LEU A 65 11.35 -20.62 -5.51
CA LEU A 65 12.21 -21.40 -4.62
C LEU A 65 11.35 -22.43 -3.88
N ARG A 66 11.85 -23.68 -3.80
CA ARG A 66 11.26 -24.70 -2.93
C ARG A 66 11.82 -24.54 -1.53
N VAL A 67 10.94 -24.52 -0.54
CA VAL A 67 11.26 -24.44 0.88
C VAL A 67 10.42 -25.50 1.58
N ASP A 68 10.97 -26.12 2.61
CA ASP A 68 10.25 -27.13 3.39
C ASP A 68 8.96 -26.58 4.01
N GLU A 69 7.96 -27.45 4.15
CA GLU A 69 6.62 -27.06 4.57
C GLU A 69 6.60 -26.55 6.02
N ASP A 70 7.36 -27.19 6.91
CA ASP A 70 7.49 -26.82 8.32
C ASP A 70 8.05 -25.39 8.48
N VAL A 71 9.07 -25.04 7.69
CA VAL A 71 9.67 -23.70 7.67
C VAL A 71 8.64 -22.67 7.20
N ILE A 72 7.91 -22.96 6.12
CA ILE A 72 6.86 -22.07 5.61
C ILE A 72 5.76 -21.88 6.66
N GLN A 73 5.32 -22.96 7.31
CA GLN A 73 4.27 -22.91 8.34
C GLN A 73 4.71 -22.09 9.54
N TRP A 74 5.96 -22.25 10.00
CA TRP A 74 6.52 -21.46 11.09
C TRP A 74 6.50 -19.96 10.76
N PHE A 75 6.94 -19.57 9.56
CA PHE A 75 6.92 -18.16 9.14
C PHE A 75 5.49 -17.60 8.98
N LYS A 76 4.55 -18.41 8.48
CA LYS A 76 3.13 -18.03 8.40
C LYS A 76 2.49 -17.84 9.78
N ALA A 77 2.86 -18.67 10.76
CA ALA A 77 2.35 -18.58 12.14
C ALA A 77 2.73 -17.24 12.81
N GLN A 78 3.84 -16.61 12.39
CA GLN A 78 4.24 -15.29 12.90
C GLN A 78 3.43 -14.10 12.33
N GLY A 79 2.41 -14.38 11.52
CA GLY A 79 1.46 -13.40 11.01
C GLY A 79 1.79 -12.86 9.62
N PRO A 80 1.14 -11.75 9.21
CA PRO A 80 1.27 -11.21 7.87
C PRO A 80 2.71 -10.76 7.56
N GLY A 81 3.05 -10.76 6.26
CA GLY A 81 4.37 -10.35 5.79
C GLY A 81 5.47 -11.41 5.91
N TYR A 82 5.11 -12.69 6.06
CA TYR A 82 6.04 -13.81 6.18
C TYR A 82 7.09 -13.86 5.05
N GLN A 83 6.72 -13.56 3.80
CA GLN A 83 7.65 -13.50 2.66
C GLN A 83 8.72 -12.41 2.81
N THR A 84 8.33 -11.24 3.32
CA THR A 84 9.29 -10.15 3.60
C THR A 84 10.27 -10.59 4.69
N ARG A 85 9.79 -11.31 5.69
CA ARG A 85 10.59 -11.87 6.79
C ARG A 85 11.60 -12.91 6.29
N ILE A 86 11.17 -13.83 5.43
CA ILE A 86 12.05 -14.78 4.75
C ILE A 86 13.17 -14.05 4.01
N ASN A 87 12.85 -13.04 3.21
CA ASN A 87 13.86 -12.25 2.51
C ASN A 87 14.81 -11.49 3.46
N SER A 88 14.34 -11.05 4.64
CA SER A 88 15.23 -10.44 5.66
C SER A 88 16.23 -11.44 6.23
N VAL A 89 15.80 -12.68 6.52
CA VAL A 89 16.68 -13.75 7.01
C VAL A 89 17.74 -14.11 5.97
N LEU A 90 17.33 -14.27 4.71
CA LEU A 90 18.26 -14.55 3.61
C LEU A 90 19.32 -13.45 3.44
N ARG A 91 18.94 -12.17 3.65
CA ARG A 91 19.88 -11.04 3.64
C ARG A 91 20.84 -11.09 4.81
N ALA A 92 20.33 -11.29 6.02
CA ALA A 92 21.18 -11.39 7.20
C ALA A 92 22.19 -12.54 7.07
N PHE A 93 21.75 -13.70 6.57
CA PHE A 93 22.63 -14.84 6.32
C PHE A 93 23.70 -14.52 5.26
N ARG A 94 23.32 -13.90 4.14
CA ARG A 94 24.26 -13.44 3.10
C ARG A 94 25.31 -12.49 3.68
N ASP A 95 24.86 -11.46 4.39
CA ASP A 95 25.74 -10.39 4.89
C ASP A 95 26.66 -10.88 6.03
N ALA A 96 26.29 -11.97 6.72
CA ALA A 96 27.15 -12.63 7.72
C ALA A 96 28.10 -13.69 7.13
N SER A 97 27.80 -14.20 5.94
CA SER A 97 28.60 -15.25 5.26
C SER A 97 29.63 -14.67 4.27
N VAL A 98 29.64 -13.35 4.12
CA VAL A 98 30.58 -12.58 3.29
C VAL A 98 31.54 -11.85 4.23
#